data_AF-A0A2A2E8U0-F1
#
_entry.id   AF-A0A2A2E8U0-F1
#
_cell.length_a   1.000
_cell.length_b   1.000
_cell.length_c   1.000
_cell.angle_alpha   90.00
_cell.angle_beta   90.00
_cell.angle_gamma   90.00
#
_symmetry.space_group_name_H-M   'P 1'
#
loop_
_entity.id
_entity.type
_entity.pdbx_description
1 polymer ?
#
loop_
_entity_poly.entity_id
_entity_poly.type
_entity_poly.pdbx_seq_one_letter_code
_entity_poly.pdbx_strand_id
1 'polypeptide(L)'
;MPIRHCIVHLIEKKPDGSPAVLHARDSELGESQAIENLLADLNESYNAKQGKAWGFFHEESGAYPFSGWLNQYLEGAQDFTAFSRQAVEHLQKLMEESNLSTGGHVL
;
A
#
# COMPACT_ATOMS: atom_id res chain seq x y z
N MET A 1 -10.08 10.75 13.65
CA MET A 1 -8.87 11.44 13.13
C MET A 1 -9.12 11.70 11.66
N PRO A 2 -8.82 12.90 11.13
CA PRO A 2 -9.04 13.17 9.71
C PRO A 2 -8.08 12.36 8.85
N ILE A 3 -8.55 11.92 7.69
CA ILE A 3 -7.72 11.31 6.67
C ILE A 3 -6.90 12.43 6.03
N ARG A 4 -5.57 12.29 6.05
CA ARG A 4 -4.66 13.27 5.44
C ARG A 4 -4.43 12.99 3.96
N HIS A 5 -4.28 11.71 3.63
CA HIS A 5 -4.04 11.23 2.28
C HIS A 5 -4.79 9.92 2.08
N CYS A 6 -5.35 9.73 0.89
CA CYS A 6 -6.04 8.50 0.53
C CYS A 6 -5.79 8.17 -0.93
N ILE A 7 -5.34 6.96 -1.21
CA ILE A 7 -5.20 6.46 -2.58
C ILE A 7 -5.44 4.96 -2.55
N VAL A 8 -6.07 4.42 -3.60
CA VAL A 8 -6.33 2.99 -3.70
C VAL A 8 -5.85 2.51 -5.05
N HIS A 9 -4.77 1.72 -5.06
CA HIS A 9 -4.27 1.05 -6.25
C HIS A 9 -4.94 -0.32 -6.40
N LEU A 10 -4.83 -0.93 -7.59
CA LEU A 10 -5.27 -2.30 -7.83
C LEU A 10 -4.13 -3.09 -8.47
N ILE A 11 -3.80 -4.23 -7.87
CA ILE A 11 -2.96 -5.25 -8.52
C ILE A 11 -3.89 -6.38 -8.93
N GLU A 12 -4.05 -6.60 -10.22
CA GLU A 12 -4.78 -7.77 -10.75
C GLU A 12 -3.79 -8.93 -10.93
N LYS A 13 -4.01 -10.03 -10.23
CA LYS A 13 -3.25 -11.28 -10.41
C LYS A 13 -4.20 -12.45 -10.46
N LYS A 14 -4.04 -13.28 -11.49
CA LYS A 14 -4.82 -14.50 -11.71
C LYS A 14 -3.98 -15.73 -11.35
N PRO A 15 -4.62 -16.84 -10.96
CA PRO A 15 -3.93 -18.10 -10.65
C PRO A 15 -3.49 -18.86 -11.91
N ASP A 16 -3.72 -18.32 -13.11
CA ASP A 16 -3.42 -18.96 -14.41
C ASP A 16 -1.96 -18.76 -14.87
N GLY A 17 -1.12 -18.18 -14.03
CA GLY A 17 0.29 -17.90 -14.33
C GLY A 17 0.52 -16.62 -15.14
N SER A 18 -0.53 -15.86 -15.46
CA SER A 18 -0.35 -14.53 -16.06
C SER A 18 0.37 -13.57 -15.10
N PRO A 19 1.20 -12.64 -15.61
CA PRO A 19 1.85 -11.62 -14.78
C PRO A 19 0.82 -10.73 -14.08
N ALA A 20 1.14 -10.26 -12.87
CA ALA A 20 0.35 -9.24 -12.19
C ALA A 20 0.29 -7.96 -13.03
N VAL A 21 -0.90 -7.39 -13.15
CA VAL A 21 -1.13 -6.11 -13.80
C VAL A 21 -1.41 -5.06 -12.74
N LEU A 22 -0.56 -4.04 -12.66
CA LEU A 22 -0.74 -2.91 -11.76
C LEU A 22 -1.56 -1.81 -12.44
N HIS A 23 -2.68 -1.48 -11.82
CA HIS A 23 -3.50 -0.30 -12.11
C HIS A 23 -3.25 0.73 -11.01
N ALA A 24 -2.15 1.49 -11.17
CA ALA A 24 -1.81 2.54 -10.23
C ALA A 24 -2.60 3.81 -10.50
N ARG A 25 -3.16 4.43 -9.46
CA ARG A 25 -3.78 5.76 -9.57
C ARG A 25 -2.73 6.86 -9.73
N ASP A 26 -3.05 7.84 -10.55
CA ASP A 26 -2.23 9.04 -10.77
C ASP A 26 -2.56 10.18 -9.79
N SER A 27 -3.59 10.02 -8.96
CA SER A 27 -3.99 11.02 -7.97
C SER A 27 -4.67 10.40 -6.76
N GLU A 28 -4.62 11.15 -5.66
CA GLU A 28 -5.39 10.89 -4.45
C GLU A 28 -6.89 10.83 -4.72
N LEU A 29 -7.59 10.14 -3.82
CA LEU A 29 -9.03 10.16 -3.71
C LEU A 29 -9.45 11.38 -2.88
N GLY A 30 -10.40 12.15 -3.40
CA GLY A 30 -11.04 13.21 -2.64
C GLY A 30 -11.90 12.66 -1.50
N GLU A 31 -12.20 13.51 -0.53
CA GLU A 31 -13.05 13.16 0.61
C GLU A 31 -14.41 12.60 0.14
N SER A 32 -14.85 11.51 0.77
CA SER A 32 -16.15 10.93 0.52
C SER A 32 -16.63 10.11 1.71
N GLN A 33 -17.95 9.98 1.85
CA GLN A 33 -18.54 9.12 2.88
C GLN A 33 -18.07 7.67 2.78
N ALA A 34 -17.81 7.18 1.56
CA ALA A 34 -17.32 5.82 1.35
C ALA A 34 -15.92 5.61 1.95
N ILE A 35 -15.04 6.60 1.83
CA ILE A 35 -13.69 6.56 2.40
C ILE A 35 -13.74 6.67 3.93
N GLU A 36 -14.61 7.52 4.47
CA GLU A 36 -14.83 7.63 5.93
C GLU A 36 -15.35 6.31 6.52
N ASN A 37 -16.31 5.68 5.86
CA ASN A 37 -16.84 4.39 6.28
C ASN A 37 -15.75 3.31 6.21
N LEU A 38 -14.95 3.26 5.13
CA LEU A 38 -13.84 2.33 5.00
C LEU A 38 -12.82 2.48 6.15
N LEU A 39 -12.47 3.72 6.51
CA LEU A 39 -11.57 3.99 7.63
C LEU A 39 -12.17 3.52 8.97
N ALA A 40 -13.47 3.76 9.18
CA ALA A 40 -14.17 3.34 10.38
C ALA A 40 -14.15 1.80 10.51
N ASP A 41 -14.56 1.10 9.45
CA ASP A 41 -14.62 -0.36 9.39
C ASP A 41 -13.22 -0.98 9.56
N LEU A 42 -12.19 -0.38 8.95
CA LEU A 42 -10.80 -0.82 9.10
C LEU A 42 -10.31 -0.69 10.55
N ASN A 43 -10.58 0.46 11.19
CA ASN A 43 -10.19 0.68 12.58
C ASN A 43 -10.90 -0.27 13.54
N GLU A 44 -12.20 -0.48 13.35
CA GLU A 44 -12.97 -1.44 14.17
C GLU A 44 -12.40 -2.86 14.00
N SER A 45 -12.23 -3.30 12.75
CA SER A 45 -11.72 -4.63 12.41
C SER A 45 -10.31 -4.87 12.94
N TYR A 46 -9.42 -3.89 12.83
CA TYR A 46 -8.05 -3.99 13.33
C TYR A 46 -8.00 -4.02 14.87
N ASN A 47 -8.81 -3.19 15.54
CA ASN A 47 -8.78 -3.10 16.99
C ASN A 47 -9.46 -4.26 17.70
N ALA A 48 -10.41 -4.94 17.04
CA ALA A 48 -11.04 -6.14 17.57
C ALA A 48 -10.08 -7.36 17.62
N LYS A 49 -8.99 -7.38 16.83
CA LYS A 49 -8.05 -8.50 16.80
C LYS A 49 -7.20 -8.58 18.08
N GLN A 50 -7.21 -9.76 18.71
CA GLN A 50 -6.28 -10.12 19.78
C GLN A 50 -4.91 -10.50 19.20
N GLY A 51 -3.83 -10.33 19.98
CA GLY A 51 -2.48 -10.74 19.57
C GLY A 51 -1.82 -9.80 18.54
N LYS A 52 -1.98 -8.49 18.71
CA LYS A 52 -1.29 -7.50 17.86
C LYS A 52 0.23 -7.69 17.95
N ALA A 53 0.86 -7.88 16.81
CA ALA A 53 2.31 -7.97 16.69
C ALA A 53 2.89 -6.62 16.25
N TRP A 54 4.16 -6.42 16.57
CA TRP A 54 4.94 -5.27 16.12
C TRP A 54 6.00 -5.75 15.13
N GLY A 55 6.27 -4.93 14.12
CA GLY A 55 7.34 -5.15 13.16
C GLY A 55 8.24 -3.92 13.09
N PHE A 56 9.49 -4.15 12.72
CA PHE A 56 10.44 -3.10 12.38
C PHE A 56 10.80 -3.23 10.90
N PHE A 57 11.11 -2.10 10.27
CA PHE A 57 11.74 -2.14 8.96
C PHE A 57 13.16 -2.70 9.09
N HIS A 58 13.59 -3.43 8.06
CA HIS A 58 15.00 -3.67 7.85
C HIS A 58 15.73 -2.33 7.59
N GLU A 59 17.04 -2.33 7.85
CA GLU A 59 17.89 -1.22 7.41
C GLU A 59 17.77 -1.01 5.91
N GLU A 60 17.76 0.27 5.51
CA GLU A 60 17.60 0.65 4.11
C GLU A 60 18.71 0.03 3.26
N SER A 61 18.29 -0.69 2.23
CA SER A 61 19.20 -1.32 1.28
C SER A 61 18.48 -1.55 -0.05
N GLY A 62 19.20 -1.97 -1.08
CA GLY A 62 18.59 -2.32 -2.37
C GLY A 62 17.53 -3.42 -2.28
N ALA A 63 17.63 -4.33 -1.30
CA ALA A 63 16.63 -5.38 -1.06
C ALA A 63 15.47 -4.91 -0.17
N TYR A 64 15.69 -3.89 0.68
CA TYR A 64 14.69 -3.35 1.60
C TYR A 64 14.61 -1.82 1.48
N PRO A 65 14.11 -1.28 0.35
CA PRO A 65 14.19 0.15 0.07
C PRO A 65 13.03 0.98 0.66
N PHE A 66 11.96 0.33 1.13
CA PHE A 66 10.70 0.98 1.51
C PHE A 66 10.87 2.04 2.61
N SER A 67 11.68 1.76 3.64
CA SER A 67 11.90 2.69 4.76
C SER A 67 12.56 4.00 4.30
N GLY A 68 13.46 3.94 3.32
CA GLY A 68 14.05 5.12 2.70
C GLY A 68 13.03 5.99 1.97
N TRP A 69 12.15 5.38 1.17
CA TRP A 69 11.09 6.10 0.45
C TRP A 69 10.08 6.74 1.40
N LEU A 70 9.72 6.03 2.48
CA LEU A 70 8.84 6.57 3.51
C LEU A 70 9.46 7.78 4.18
N ASN A 71 10.76 7.73 4.52
CA ASN A 71 11.46 8.88 5.10
C ASN A 71 11.48 10.07 4.13
N GLN A 72 11.76 9.86 2.84
CA GLN A 72 11.73 10.93 1.83
C GLN A 72 10.36 11.62 1.75
N TYR A 73 9.27 10.85 1.81
CA TYR A 73 7.92 11.40 1.87
C TYR A 73 7.68 12.20 3.17
N LEU A 74 8.06 11.64 4.33
CA LEU A 74 7.88 12.30 5.63
C LEU A 74 8.69 13.60 5.76
N GLU A 75 9.85 13.68 5.10
CA GLU A 75 10.69 14.88 5.03
C GLU A 75 10.25 15.87 3.95
N GLY A 76 9.23 15.53 3.15
CA GLY A 76 8.70 16.38 2.08
C GLY A 76 9.59 16.43 0.82
N ALA A 77 10.56 15.54 0.68
CA ALA A 77 11.37 15.40 -0.52
C ALA A 77 10.60 14.75 -1.69
N GLN A 78 9.51 14.05 -1.39
CA GLN A 78 8.63 13.39 -2.36
C GLN A 78 7.17 13.54 -1.92
N ASP A 79 6.25 13.73 -2.86
CA ASP A 79 4.81 13.79 -2.54
C ASP A 79 4.21 12.40 -2.29
N PHE A 80 3.02 12.38 -1.66
CA PHE A 80 2.34 11.14 -1.29
C PHE A 80 2.02 10.23 -2.49
N THR A 81 1.62 10.81 -3.63
CA THR A 81 1.21 10.05 -4.81
C THR A 81 2.42 9.38 -5.47
N ALA A 82 3.54 10.10 -5.55
CA ALA A 82 4.81 9.56 -6.03
C ALA A 82 5.30 8.44 -5.11
N PHE A 83 5.25 8.64 -3.79
CA PHE A 83 5.61 7.62 -2.79
C PHE A 83 4.73 6.36 -2.91
N SER A 84 3.40 6.52 -2.95
CA SER A 84 2.49 5.39 -3.00
C SER A 84 2.65 4.58 -4.29
N ARG A 85 2.89 5.26 -5.43
CA ARG A 85 3.21 4.62 -6.71
C ARG A 85 4.48 3.79 -6.63
N GLN A 86 5.57 4.38 -6.13
CA GLN A 86 6.84 3.68 -5.99
C GLN A 86 6.72 2.45 -5.08
N ALA A 87 5.98 2.58 -3.98
CA ALA A 87 5.72 1.48 -3.05
C ALA A 87 4.92 0.33 -3.72
N VAL A 88 3.84 0.65 -4.45
CA VAL A 88 2.99 -0.40 -5.07
C VAL A 88 3.67 -1.06 -6.28
N GLU A 89 4.50 -0.35 -7.03
CA GLU A 89 5.34 -0.93 -8.08
C GLU A 89 6.36 -1.92 -7.52
N HIS A 90 6.95 -1.60 -6.36
CA HIS A 90 7.83 -2.55 -5.67
C HIS A 90 7.06 -3.75 -5.13
N LEU A 91 5.88 -3.54 -4.55
CA LEU A 91 5.00 -4.62 -4.10
C LEU A 91 4.66 -5.57 -5.25
N GLN A 92 4.27 -5.05 -6.42
CA GLN A 92 3.99 -5.88 -7.60
C GLN A 92 5.17 -6.80 -7.95
N LYS A 93 6.41 -6.29 -7.92
CA LYS A 93 7.61 -7.10 -8.17
C LYS A 93 7.78 -8.21 -7.14
N LEU A 94 7.64 -7.88 -5.85
CA LEU A 94 7.72 -8.87 -4.76
C LEU A 94 6.62 -9.94 -4.88
N MET A 95 5.41 -9.56 -5.30
CA MET A 95 4.30 -10.50 -5.51
C MET A 95 4.60 -11.48 -6.65
N GLU A 96 5.22 -11.02 -7.74
CA GLU A 96 5.67 -11.87 -8.86
C GLU A 96 6.77 -12.83 -8.42
N GLU A 97 7.75 -12.36 -7.66
CA GLU A 97 8.84 -13.19 -7.14
C GLU A 97 8.36 -14.26 -6.14
N SER A 98 7.26 -13.98 -5.43
CA SER A 98 6.69 -14.86 -4.40
C SER A 98 5.64 -15.86 -4.90
N ASN A 99 5.34 -15.89 -6.21
CA ASN A 99 4.32 -16.76 -6.83
C ASN A 99 2.93 -16.69 -6.15
N LEU A 100 2.47 -15.49 -5.79
CA LEU A 100 1.13 -15.32 -5.22
C LEU A 100 0.04 -15.61 -6.25
N SER A 101 -1.05 -16.25 -5.80
CA SER A 101 -2.17 -16.69 -6.64
C SER A 101 -3.26 -15.64 -6.84
N THR A 102 -3.25 -14.55 -6.07
CA THR A 102 -4.28 -13.52 -6.08
C THR A 102 -3.72 -12.11 -5.94
N GLY A 103 -4.39 -11.16 -6.59
CA GLY A 103 -4.18 -9.74 -6.44
C GLY A 103 -5.18 -9.10 -5.47
N GLY A 104 -5.28 -7.78 -5.48
CA GLY A 104 -6.25 -7.05 -4.68
C GLY A 104 -6.07 -5.54 -4.73
N HIS A 105 -6.97 -4.86 -4.03
CA HIS A 105 -6.84 -3.43 -3.77
C HIS A 105 -5.74 -3.20 -2.74
N VAL A 106 -4.91 -2.20 -2.99
CA VAL A 106 -3.86 -1.74 -2.08
C VAL A 106 -4.27 -0.37 -1.58
N LEU A 107 -4.60 -0.29 -0.28
CA LEU A 107 -5.09 0.89 0.44
C LEU A 107 -3.93 1.63 1.12
#